data_AF-W9E0F1-F1
#
_entry.id   AF-W9E0F1-F1
#
_cell.length_a   1.000
_cell.length_b   1.000
_cell.length_c   1.000
_cell.angle_alpha   90.00
_cell.angle_beta   90.00
_cell.angle_gamma   90.00
#
_symmetry.space_group_name_H-M   'P 1'
#
loop_
_entity.id
_entity.type
_entity.pdbx_description
1 polymer ?
#
loop_
_entity_poly.entity_id
_entity_poly.type
_entity_poly.pdbx_seq_one_letter_code
_entity_poly.pdbx_strand_id
1 'polypeptide(L)'
;MKKILVMLFIAIIAMAGTASAYQAVLYDAAGNNVAANPVLLKPGESIVLSYYASSIIPAEYNQFFEYTIEEVSVRAGSPATADASDVTIEFNTAYNPDGFIPGGASYMDEGVITVSLDEDAPEGARYYIEVGAGGETVEFQTASRTIETIPEFPTIALPVAAIIGLAFFMQRRKEE
;
A
#
# COMPACT_ATOMS: atom_id res chain seq x y z
N MET A 1 41.05 -11.30 -38.71
CA MET A 1 40.68 -10.14 -37.86
C MET A 1 39.27 -9.64 -38.10
N LYS A 2 38.83 -9.35 -39.34
CA LYS A 2 37.46 -8.89 -39.64
C LYS A 2 36.32 -9.82 -39.15
N LYS A 3 36.51 -11.15 -39.21
CA LYS A 3 35.48 -12.13 -38.77
C LYS A 3 35.28 -12.18 -37.25
N ILE A 4 36.34 -11.97 -36.47
CA ILE A 4 36.27 -11.93 -35.01
C ILE A 4 35.54 -10.66 -34.55
N LEU A 5 35.81 -9.54 -35.23
CA LEU A 5 35.13 -8.26 -34.94
C LEU A 5 33.61 -8.33 -35.19
N VAL A 6 33.19 -9.02 -36.26
CA VAL A 6 31.76 -9.21 -36.58
C VAL A 6 31.07 -10.11 -35.56
N MET A 7 31.71 -11.21 -35.11
CA MET A 7 31.14 -12.05 -34.05
C MET A 7 30.97 -11.28 -32.73
N LEU A 8 31.93 -10.42 -32.39
CA LEU A 8 31.87 -9.62 -31.16
C LEU A 8 30.74 -8.59 -31.20
N PHE A 9 30.46 -8.00 -32.36
CA PHE A 9 29.33 -7.09 -32.56
C PHE A 9 27.97 -7.81 -32.47
N ILE A 10 27.85 -9.01 -33.05
CA ILE A 10 26.62 -9.82 -32.97
C ILE A 10 26.35 -10.25 -31.52
N ALA A 11 27.39 -10.59 -30.75
CA ALA A 11 27.25 -10.93 -29.34
C ALA A 11 26.78 -9.74 -28.48
N ILE A 12 27.28 -8.52 -28.74
CA ILE A 12 26.84 -7.32 -28.00
C ILE A 12 25.37 -6.98 -28.31
N ILE A 13 24.93 -7.13 -29.56
CA ILE A 13 23.53 -6.91 -29.94
C ILE A 13 22.61 -8.00 -29.35
N ALA A 14 23.08 -9.24 -29.25
CA ALA A 14 22.33 -10.33 -28.62
C ALA A 14 22.23 -10.20 -27.08
N MET A 15 23.18 -9.50 -26.46
CA MET A 15 23.18 -9.20 -25.01
C MET A 15 22.48 -7.88 -24.66
N ALA A 16 22.06 -7.08 -25.64
CA ALA A 16 21.16 -5.96 -25.43
C ALA A 16 19.72 -6.48 -25.20
N GLY A 17 19.56 -7.33 -24.18
CA GLY A 17 18.25 -7.69 -23.66
C GLY A 17 17.58 -6.41 -23.16
N THR A 18 16.35 -6.17 -23.61
CA THR A 18 15.52 -5.09 -23.08
C THR A 18 15.21 -5.43 -21.63
N ALA A 19 15.95 -4.84 -20.69
CA ALA A 19 15.53 -4.79 -19.29
C ALA A 19 14.24 -3.97 -19.25
N SER A 20 13.10 -4.65 -19.32
CA SER A 20 11.79 -4.02 -19.18
C SER A 20 11.57 -3.83 -17.69
N ALA A 21 11.62 -2.58 -17.22
CA ALA A 21 11.24 -2.25 -15.86
C ALA A 21 9.71 -2.16 -15.81
N TYR A 22 9.08 -3.26 -15.44
CA TYR A 22 7.67 -3.27 -15.06
C TYR A 22 7.47 -2.33 -13.87
N GLN A 23 6.42 -1.53 -13.88
CA GLN A 23 6.15 -0.54 -12.85
C GLN A 23 4.93 -0.94 -12.03
N ALA A 24 4.99 -0.69 -10.72
CA ALA A 24 3.85 -0.84 -9.83
C ALA A 24 3.64 0.40 -8.97
N VAL A 25 2.37 0.74 -8.69
CA VAL A 25 1.98 1.89 -7.87
C VAL A 25 0.70 1.56 -7.09
N LEU A 26 0.63 1.95 -5.81
CA LEU A 26 -0.60 1.88 -5.02
C LEU A 26 -1.48 3.11 -5.23
N TYR A 27 -2.76 2.90 -5.49
CA TYR A 27 -3.80 3.91 -5.67
C TYR A 27 -4.84 3.87 -4.54
N ASP A 28 -5.68 4.90 -4.46
CA ASP A 28 -6.87 4.90 -3.62
C ASP A 28 -7.81 3.73 -3.95
N ALA A 29 -8.79 3.45 -3.09
CA ALA A 29 -9.72 2.33 -3.24
C ALA A 29 -10.45 2.28 -4.59
N ALA A 30 -10.58 3.41 -5.29
CA ALA A 30 -11.30 3.53 -6.55
C ALA A 30 -10.36 3.69 -7.76
N GLY A 31 -9.04 3.53 -7.58
CA GLY A 31 -8.06 3.61 -8.65
C GLY A 31 -7.87 5.00 -9.26
N ASN A 32 -8.39 6.07 -8.64
CA ASN A 32 -8.43 7.39 -9.26
C ASN A 32 -7.17 8.22 -9.00
N ASN A 33 -6.63 8.14 -7.78
CA ASN A 33 -5.45 8.90 -7.37
C ASN A 33 -4.42 7.98 -6.73
N VAL A 34 -3.15 8.35 -6.86
CA VAL A 34 -2.07 7.67 -6.15
C VAL A 34 -2.34 7.74 -4.64
N ALA A 35 -2.24 6.60 -3.96
CA ALA A 35 -2.49 6.52 -2.52
C ALA A 35 -1.55 7.46 -1.75
N ALA A 36 -2.08 8.10 -0.70
CA ALA A 36 -1.32 9.01 0.15
C ALA A 36 -0.06 8.35 0.73
N ASN A 37 0.98 9.14 0.96
CA ASN A 37 2.20 8.68 1.61
C ASN A 37 2.75 9.77 2.54
N PRO A 38 2.62 9.63 3.88
CA PRO A 38 2.08 8.47 4.58
C PRO A 38 0.56 8.31 4.43
N VAL A 39 0.08 7.09 4.64
CA VAL A 39 -1.33 6.79 4.91
C VAL A 39 -1.55 6.91 6.42
N LEU A 40 -2.56 7.66 6.83
CA LEU A 40 -2.88 7.85 8.24
C LEU A 40 -3.99 6.89 8.63
N LEU A 41 -3.77 6.07 9.66
CA LEU A 41 -4.75 5.15 10.23
C LEU A 41 -4.81 5.32 11.74
N LYS A 42 -6.00 5.10 12.31
CA LYS A 42 -6.14 4.87 13.76
C LYS A 42 -5.95 3.39 14.08
N PRO A 43 -5.56 3.03 15.32
CA PRO A 43 -5.59 1.65 15.76
C PRO A 43 -6.99 1.04 15.52
N GLY A 44 -7.04 -0.17 14.97
CA GLY A 44 -8.28 -0.86 14.58
C GLY A 44 -8.90 -0.39 13.26
N GLU A 45 -8.31 0.59 12.57
CA GLU A 45 -8.79 1.07 11.28
C GLU A 45 -8.19 0.27 10.11
N SER A 46 -8.98 0.10 9.05
CA SER A 46 -8.53 -0.48 7.79
C SER A 46 -8.73 0.49 6.64
N ILE A 47 -7.85 0.41 5.64
CA ILE A 47 -7.99 1.11 4.36
C ILE A 47 -7.91 0.12 3.21
N VAL A 48 -8.68 0.43 2.17
CA VAL A 48 -8.64 -0.29 0.90
C VAL A 48 -7.83 0.51 -0.11
N LEU A 49 -6.90 -0.17 -0.79
CA LEU A 49 -6.01 0.36 -1.81
C LEU A 49 -6.17 -0.44 -3.11
N SER A 50 -5.81 0.19 -4.22
CA SER A 50 -5.78 -0.46 -5.54
C SER A 50 -4.35 -0.69 -6.00
N TYR A 51 -4.11 -1.73 -6.80
CA TYR A 51 -2.80 -2.02 -7.38
C TYR A 51 -2.78 -1.65 -8.87
N TYR A 52 -1.86 -0.79 -9.26
CA TYR A 52 -1.65 -0.41 -10.65
C TYR A 52 -0.33 -0.98 -11.16
N ALA A 53 -0.40 -1.72 -12.27
CA ALA A 53 0.75 -2.23 -12.99
C ALA A 53 0.86 -1.57 -14.37
N SER A 54 2.07 -1.22 -14.82
CA SER A 54 2.32 -0.72 -16.16
C SER A 54 3.64 -1.18 -16.78
N SER A 55 3.83 -0.85 -18.05
CA SER A 55 4.95 -1.33 -18.87
C SER A 55 4.90 -2.83 -19.14
N ILE A 56 3.68 -3.40 -19.16
CA ILE A 56 3.45 -4.82 -19.43
C ILE A 56 3.63 -5.06 -20.93
N ILE A 57 4.53 -5.99 -21.29
CA ILE A 57 4.80 -6.32 -22.69
C ILE A 57 3.75 -7.31 -23.23
N PRO A 58 3.48 -7.34 -24.55
CA PRO A 58 2.45 -8.22 -25.12
C PRO A 58 2.61 -9.71 -24.85
N ALA A 59 3.83 -10.19 -24.58
CA ALA A 59 4.09 -11.59 -24.22
C ALA A 59 3.47 -11.98 -22.87
N GLU A 60 3.24 -11.00 -21.99
CA GLU A 60 2.72 -11.17 -20.63
C GLU A 60 1.20 -10.97 -20.53
N TYR A 61 0.54 -10.62 -21.64
CA TYR A 61 -0.91 -10.45 -21.63
C TYR A 61 -1.60 -11.79 -21.40
N ASN A 62 -2.64 -11.76 -20.57
CA ASN A 62 -3.40 -12.93 -20.14
C ASN A 62 -2.59 -13.96 -19.33
N GLN A 63 -1.41 -13.59 -18.81
CA GLN A 63 -0.72 -14.37 -17.79
C GLN A 63 -1.21 -14.00 -16.40
N PHE A 64 -1.14 -14.93 -15.45
CA PHE A 64 -1.50 -14.69 -14.06
C PHE A 64 -0.27 -14.20 -13.29
N PHE A 65 -0.41 -13.09 -12.57
CA PHE A 65 0.61 -12.54 -11.69
C PHE A 65 0.10 -12.54 -10.26
N GLU A 66 0.77 -13.30 -9.40
CA GLU A 66 0.45 -13.44 -7.99
C GLU A 66 0.89 -12.17 -7.24
N TYR A 67 0.07 -11.71 -6.30
CA TYR A 67 0.41 -10.65 -5.37
C TYR A 67 1.30 -11.18 -4.25
N THR A 68 2.30 -10.40 -3.88
CA THR A 68 3.23 -10.76 -2.81
C THR A 68 3.35 -9.63 -1.81
N ILE A 69 3.48 -9.98 -0.53
CA ILE A 69 3.90 -9.05 0.52
C ILE A 69 5.42 -9.18 0.63
N GLU A 70 6.13 -8.17 0.16
CA GLU A 70 7.60 -8.18 0.10
C GLU A 70 8.20 -7.74 1.44
N GLU A 71 7.61 -6.72 2.06
CA GLU A 71 8.07 -6.21 3.34
C GLU A 71 6.91 -5.63 4.16
N VAL A 72 6.91 -5.94 5.45
CA VAL A 72 6.24 -5.16 6.49
C VAL A 72 7.27 -4.90 7.59
N SER A 73 7.59 -3.64 7.85
CA SER A 73 8.61 -3.29 8.84
C SER A 73 8.30 -2.02 9.62
N VAL A 74 8.79 -1.96 10.85
CA VAL A 74 8.65 -0.78 11.71
C VAL A 74 9.73 0.24 11.37
N ARG A 75 9.34 1.48 11.06
CA ARG A 75 10.25 2.57 10.73
C ARG A 75 10.97 3.12 11.97
N ALA A 76 12.16 3.68 11.76
CA ALA A 76 12.92 4.34 12.81
C ALA A 76 12.14 5.52 13.44
N GLY A 77 12.20 5.62 14.77
CA GLY A 77 11.49 6.64 15.53
C GLY A 77 10.02 6.30 15.81
N SER A 78 9.59 5.06 15.57
CA SER A 78 8.36 4.50 16.13
C SER A 78 8.54 4.16 17.63
N PRO A 79 7.45 4.05 18.40
CA PRO A 79 7.49 3.53 19.77
C PRO A 79 8.17 2.16 19.84
N ALA A 80 8.87 1.87 20.95
CA ALA A 80 9.59 0.61 21.13
C ALA A 80 8.67 -0.62 21.22
N THR A 81 7.37 -0.40 21.41
CA THR A 81 6.33 -1.42 21.46
C THR A 81 5.71 -1.72 20.09
N ALA A 82 6.05 -0.95 19.05
CA ALA A 82 5.54 -1.19 17.70
C ALA A 82 6.16 -2.45 17.12
N ASP A 83 5.35 -3.29 16.49
CA ASP A 83 5.75 -4.55 15.86
C ASP A 83 5.19 -4.66 14.43
N ALA A 84 5.89 -5.33 13.52
CA ALA A 84 5.41 -5.49 12.16
C ALA A 84 4.06 -6.25 12.09
N SER A 85 3.78 -7.09 13.10
CA SER A 85 2.51 -7.80 13.23
C SER A 85 1.31 -6.91 13.55
N ASP A 86 1.54 -5.65 13.94
CA ASP A 86 0.48 -4.65 14.12
C ASP A 86 -0.21 -4.32 12.78
N VAL A 87 0.41 -4.64 11.63
CA VAL A 87 -0.13 -4.39 10.30
C VAL A 87 -0.44 -5.71 9.60
N THR A 88 -1.69 -5.87 9.18
CA THR A 88 -2.14 -6.99 8.35
C THR A 88 -2.47 -6.50 6.95
N ILE A 89 -2.01 -7.23 5.93
CA ILE A 89 -2.32 -6.95 4.52
C ILE A 89 -3.05 -8.17 3.96
N GLU A 90 -4.22 -7.94 3.38
CA GLU A 90 -5.04 -8.97 2.75
C GLU A 90 -5.37 -8.58 1.31
N PHE A 91 -5.36 -9.55 0.40
CA PHE A 91 -5.77 -9.33 -0.98
C PHE A 91 -7.23 -9.75 -1.17
N ASN A 92 -8.11 -8.78 -1.48
CA ASN A 92 -9.51 -9.03 -1.80
C ASN A 92 -9.66 -9.49 -3.24
N THR A 93 -9.74 -10.80 -3.42
CA THR A 93 -9.50 -11.47 -4.69
C THR A 93 -10.76 -12.07 -5.28
N ALA A 94 -11.86 -11.30 -5.26
CA ALA A 94 -13.20 -11.76 -5.65
C ALA A 94 -13.30 -12.40 -7.06
N TYR A 95 -12.36 -12.11 -7.96
CA TYR A 95 -12.33 -12.63 -9.33
C TYR A 95 -11.12 -13.52 -9.65
N ASN A 96 -9.97 -13.28 -9.03
CA ASN A 96 -8.73 -14.03 -9.23
C ASN A 96 -8.04 -14.21 -7.87
N PRO A 97 -8.10 -15.41 -7.25
CA PRO A 97 -7.46 -15.63 -5.96
C PRO A 97 -5.98 -15.27 -6.05
N ASP A 98 -5.58 -14.30 -5.23
CA ASP A 98 -4.22 -13.88 -4.97
C ASP A 98 -3.44 -13.28 -6.15
N GLY A 99 -4.10 -12.74 -7.17
CA GLY A 99 -3.38 -12.11 -8.29
C GLY A 99 -4.24 -11.42 -9.34
N PHE A 100 -3.60 -11.03 -10.44
CA PHE A 100 -4.28 -10.38 -11.57
C PHE A 100 -3.86 -10.94 -12.93
N ILE A 101 -4.70 -10.69 -13.95
CA ILE A 101 -4.47 -11.13 -15.33
C ILE A 101 -4.58 -9.91 -16.26
N PRO A 102 -3.47 -9.31 -16.70
CA PRO A 102 -3.51 -8.08 -17.48
C PRO A 102 -3.91 -8.36 -18.92
N GLY A 103 -4.90 -7.60 -19.42
CA GLY A 103 -5.32 -7.63 -20.83
C GLY A 103 -4.56 -6.64 -21.73
N GLY A 104 -3.63 -5.86 -21.18
CA GLY A 104 -2.96 -4.77 -21.91
C GLY A 104 -1.69 -4.26 -21.24
N ALA A 105 -1.14 -3.17 -21.79
CA ALA A 105 0.15 -2.60 -21.35
C ALA A 105 0.13 -2.01 -19.94
N SER A 106 -1.06 -1.78 -19.40
CA SER A 106 -1.32 -1.43 -18.01
C SER A 106 -2.55 -2.17 -17.50
N TYR A 107 -2.63 -2.30 -16.19
CA TYR A 107 -3.74 -2.95 -15.50
C TYR A 107 -3.97 -2.25 -14.16
N MET A 108 -5.23 -2.03 -13.81
CA MET A 108 -5.65 -1.51 -12.52
C MET A 108 -6.53 -2.57 -11.86
N ASP A 109 -6.13 -3.00 -10.66
CA ASP A 109 -6.95 -3.84 -9.80
C ASP A 109 -7.53 -2.99 -8.67
N GLU A 110 -8.79 -2.57 -8.86
CA GLU A 110 -9.47 -1.62 -7.98
C GLU A 110 -9.87 -2.28 -6.66
N GLY A 111 -9.39 -1.71 -5.55
CA GLY A 111 -9.75 -2.13 -4.20
C GLY A 111 -9.27 -3.52 -3.79
N VAL A 112 -8.20 -4.03 -4.42
CA VAL A 112 -7.68 -5.38 -4.21
C VAL A 112 -6.87 -5.53 -2.92
N ILE A 113 -6.37 -4.45 -2.30
CA ILE A 113 -5.50 -4.54 -1.12
C ILE A 113 -6.23 -3.94 0.08
N THR A 114 -6.42 -4.71 1.15
CA THR A 114 -6.87 -4.20 2.45
C THR A 114 -5.68 -4.17 3.39
N VAL A 115 -5.36 -2.98 3.91
CA VAL A 115 -4.36 -2.78 4.96
C VAL A 115 -5.11 -2.48 6.24
N SER A 116 -4.90 -3.30 7.27
CA SER A 116 -5.51 -3.17 8.58
C SER A 116 -4.43 -2.90 9.63
N LEU A 117 -4.72 -1.95 10.53
CA LEU A 117 -3.90 -1.69 11.70
C LEU A 117 -4.57 -2.32 12.93
N ASP A 118 -3.80 -3.05 13.73
CA ASP A 118 -4.29 -3.69 14.95
C ASP A 118 -4.84 -2.67 15.96
N GLU A 119 -5.81 -3.07 16.78
CA GLU A 119 -6.42 -2.20 17.80
C GLU A 119 -5.41 -1.80 18.90
N ASP A 120 -4.41 -2.65 19.16
CA ASP A 120 -3.36 -2.43 20.15
C ASP A 120 -2.11 -1.73 19.56
N ALA A 121 -2.14 -1.36 18.27
CA ALA A 121 -1.03 -0.69 17.61
C ALA A 121 -0.70 0.64 18.33
N PRO A 122 0.57 0.89 18.71
CA PRO A 122 0.90 2.03 19.53
C PRO A 122 0.79 3.35 18.76
N GLU A 123 0.22 4.37 19.43
CA GLU A 123 0.08 5.71 18.84
C GLU A 123 1.44 6.29 18.39
N GLY A 124 1.46 6.90 17.20
CA GLY A 124 2.68 7.43 16.59
C GLY A 124 3.61 6.37 15.99
N ALA A 125 3.22 5.09 15.98
CA ALA A 125 3.95 4.08 15.23
C ALA A 125 3.88 4.32 13.73
N ARG A 126 5.01 4.08 13.07
CA ARG A 126 5.20 4.21 11.63
C ARG A 126 5.66 2.88 11.07
N TYR A 127 4.91 2.37 10.09
CA TYR A 127 5.17 1.11 9.43
C TYR A 127 5.46 1.36 7.95
N TYR A 128 6.31 0.53 7.37
CA TYR A 128 6.56 0.48 5.93
C TYR A 128 5.96 -0.80 5.40
N ILE A 129 5.19 -0.68 4.32
CA ILE A 129 4.64 -1.82 3.59
C ILE A 129 5.14 -1.78 2.16
N GLU A 130 5.43 -2.95 1.62
CA GLU A 130 5.89 -3.16 0.25
C GLU A 130 5.12 -4.33 -0.37
N VAL A 131 4.41 -4.05 -1.46
CA VAL A 131 3.58 -5.01 -2.19
C VAL A 131 4.17 -5.23 -3.57
N GLY A 132 4.50 -6.47 -3.87
CA GLY A 132 4.96 -6.93 -5.17
C GLY A 132 3.84 -7.60 -5.96
N ALA A 133 4.14 -7.86 -7.23
CA ALA A 133 3.41 -8.85 -8.00
C ALA A 133 4.36 -9.50 -8.99
N GLY A 134 4.12 -10.77 -9.33
CA GLY A 134 5.00 -11.47 -10.24
C GLY A 134 4.54 -12.87 -10.59
N GLY A 135 5.27 -13.48 -11.52
CA GLY A 135 5.18 -14.89 -11.87
C GLY A 135 6.57 -15.51 -11.87
N GLU A 136 6.71 -16.74 -12.35
CA GLU A 136 7.98 -17.48 -12.29
C GLU A 136 9.16 -16.77 -12.98
N THR A 137 8.89 -15.98 -14.02
CA THR A 137 9.91 -15.37 -14.88
C THR A 137 9.83 -13.84 -14.97
N VAL A 138 8.80 -13.24 -14.38
CA VAL A 138 8.52 -11.80 -14.48
C VAL A 138 8.17 -11.27 -13.11
N GLU A 139 8.86 -10.22 -12.70
CA GLU A 139 8.65 -9.55 -11.42
C GLU A 139 8.36 -8.08 -11.70
N PHE A 140 7.25 -7.59 -11.16
CA PHE A 140 6.92 -6.18 -11.18
C PHE A 140 7.78 -5.45 -10.16
N GLN A 141 8.09 -4.18 -10.41
CA GLN A 141 8.60 -3.33 -9.32
C GLN A 141 7.63 -3.38 -8.14
N THR A 142 8.16 -3.16 -6.95
CA THR A 142 7.37 -3.15 -5.74
C THR A 142 6.73 -1.79 -5.52
N ALA A 143 5.52 -1.78 -4.98
CA ALA A 143 4.78 -0.58 -4.65
C ALA A 143 4.72 -0.44 -3.13
N SER A 144 5.20 0.67 -2.58
CA SER A 144 5.36 0.82 -1.13
C SER A 144 4.74 2.06 -0.53
N ARG A 145 4.30 1.97 0.73
CA ARG A 145 3.73 3.09 1.49
C ARG A 145 4.18 3.06 2.93
N THR A 146 4.17 4.24 3.56
CA THR A 146 4.32 4.36 5.02
C THR A 146 2.94 4.48 5.65
N ILE A 147 2.64 3.66 6.65
CA ILE A 147 1.45 3.79 7.49
C ILE A 147 1.85 4.52 8.77
N GLU A 148 1.13 5.56 9.17
CA GLU A 148 1.39 6.30 10.39
C GLU A 148 0.14 6.32 11.28
N THR A 149 0.33 5.91 12.53
CA THR A 149 -0.73 5.80 13.53
C THR A 149 -1.01 7.16 14.14
N ILE A 150 -2.21 7.68 13.95
CA ILE A 150 -2.62 8.97 14.55
C ILE A 150 -3.29 8.74 15.92
N PRO A 151 -2.95 9.56 16.94
CA PRO A 151 -3.62 9.47 18.24
C PRO A 151 -5.13 9.65 18.13
N GLU A 152 -5.87 8.85 18.90
CA GLU A 152 -7.29 9.11 19.09
C GLU A 152 -7.44 10.31 20.03
N PHE A 153 -7.59 11.51 19.49
CA PHE A 153 -7.83 12.67 20.33
C PHE A 153 -9.15 12.49 21.12
N PRO A 154 -9.13 12.38 22.47
CA PRO A 154 -10.35 12.44 23.30
C PRO A 154 -10.94 13.86 23.32
N THR A 155 -10.26 14.79 22.64
CA THR A 155 -10.24 16.23 22.86
C THR A 155 -11.51 16.95 22.40
N ILE A 156 -12.43 16.30 21.69
CA ILE A 156 -13.75 16.93 21.43
C ILE A 156 -14.75 16.59 22.55
N ALA A 157 -14.69 15.38 23.12
CA ALA A 157 -15.67 14.96 24.12
C ALA A 157 -15.56 15.78 25.42
N LEU A 158 -14.34 16.11 25.85
CA LEU A 158 -14.10 16.79 27.13
C LEU A 158 -14.54 18.27 27.12
N PRO A 159 -14.20 19.09 26.11
CA PRO A 159 -14.72 20.45 26.00
C PRO A 159 -16.23 20.49 25.78
N VAL A 160 -16.78 19.56 24.99
CA VAL A 160 -18.24 19.50 24.76
C VAL A 160 -18.98 19.13 26.05
N ALA A 161 -18.52 18.12 26.78
CA ALA A 161 -19.09 17.75 28.07
C ALA A 161 -18.96 18.89 29.10
N ALA A 162 -17.83 19.62 29.09
CA ALA A 162 -17.65 20.79 29.96
C ALA A 162 -18.63 21.91 29.61
N ILE A 163 -18.84 22.23 28.33
CA ILE A 163 -19.79 23.24 27.88
C ILE A 163 -21.23 22.84 28.24
N ILE A 164 -21.61 21.58 28.01
CA ILE A 164 -22.94 21.06 28.36
C ILE A 164 -23.13 21.10 29.88
N GLY A 165 -22.14 20.67 30.65
CA GLY A 165 -22.16 20.73 32.12
C GLY A 165 -22.32 22.15 32.65
N LEU A 166 -21.61 23.12 32.04
CA LEU A 166 -21.75 24.54 32.38
C LEU A 166 -23.17 25.07 32.08
N ALA A 167 -23.74 24.69 30.95
CA ALA A 167 -25.08 25.10 30.54
C ALA A 167 -26.16 24.59 31.51
N PHE A 168 -26.10 23.32 31.90
CA PHE A 168 -27.00 22.74 32.91
C PHE A 168 -26.85 23.41 34.27
N PHE A 169 -25.61 23.69 34.69
CA PHE A 169 -25.36 24.38 35.96
C PHE A 169 -25.93 25.81 35.96
N MET A 170 -25.80 26.56 34.86
CA MET A 170 -26.37 27.89 34.73
C MET A 170 -27.90 27.89 34.67
N GLN A 171 -28.52 26.89 34.03
CA GLN A 171 -29.97 26.74 34.01
C GLN A 171 -30.53 26.48 35.42
N ARG A 172 -29.92 25.57 36.18
CA ARG A 172 -30.35 25.25 37.54
C ARG A 172 -30.31 26.47 38.48
N ARG A 173 -29.27 27.31 38.39
CA ARG A 173 -29.17 28.53 39.20
C ARG A 173 -30.21 29.62 38.85
N LYS A 174 -30.94 29.46 37.75
CA LYS A 174 -32.00 30.40 37.35
C LYS A 174 -33.38 29.96 37.83
N GLU A 175 -33.52 28.69 38.22
CA GLU A 175 -34.75 28.10 38.75
C GLU A 175 -34.82 28.15 40.30
N GLU A 176 -33.67 28.31 40.97
CA GLU A 176 -33.54 28.66 42.40
C GLU A 176 -33.53 30.19 42.60
#